data_AF-A0A931UGV6-F1
#
_entry.id   AF-A0A931UGV6-F1
#
_cell.length_a   1.000
_cell.length_b   1.000
_cell.length_c   1.000
_cell.angle_alpha   90.00
_cell.angle_beta   90.00
_cell.angle_gamma   90.00
#
_symmetry.space_group_name_H-M   'P 1'
#
loop_
_entity.id
_entity.type
_entity.pdbx_description
1 polymer ?
#
loop_
_entity_poly.entity_id
_entity_poly.type
_entity_poly.pdbx_seq_one_letter_code
_entity_poly.pdbx_strand_id
1 'polypeptide(L)'
;MNEERREVEKRSEDVVSQMEALVTRVAELEARLATQGAQPATESATKSSKTQVNKDDLLLGEPDDISEEVLSWASRTALLPRLATLCFLMVIALALRTVTDNQLINTLAGSALGMGYAAALILAGWYLYRSTSPLAPVFAACGALLMATIVVETHMRFLSLPLVPAYITLIATGIAMTVISYQFKAFLPVSVGTLGMCLAGAAIDYPHPYFPYLSMILWTANLLGFYAASLKRCSWLRWTVLIVTLLMLQLWGFGLGAALSRQQQPAPGLAPLWFLPVLGIFVASYLAISVLGIVRSGSDRVSRFDFSLPTVIATWSFAVAHHVVGAQGGNLMILGWTAIVVAALHAALAWWLAGREIPGKPGTNALVAGGAVLLLLGLPKALGQPLFALPLLAAAALGLALTSRTWSSGGVRFTSYLLQVAATGILALFVLSGPPDSNLFAVIVAAAMQAAIAIVHYRWCRTNAPPADSEFFGHIDRRDLGAAALLMAALVSGFFLLRSGVYLSLRGAPGDLANSFRCSQSIIINLAAIGLMLLALIQRNKELRNLAILVTVVGAIRVFLYDMFGTHGVPLVLSVFSFGLAAAVESIMLGRWQHQTTHTGRAEQPAAQQAQEPEDAEAV
;
A
#
# COMPACT_ATOMS: atom_id res chain seq x y z
N MET A 1 -43.28 -35.12 -7.79
CA MET A 1 -43.29 -35.49 -6.35
C MET A 1 -42.58 -36.82 -6.04
N ASN A 2 -42.68 -37.87 -6.88
CA ASN A 2 -41.95 -39.13 -6.63
C ASN A 2 -40.45 -39.13 -7.04
N GLU A 3 -40.04 -38.29 -7.99
CA GLU A 3 -38.62 -38.20 -8.41
C GLU A 3 -37.75 -37.42 -7.42
N GLU A 4 -38.21 -36.27 -6.91
CA GLU A 4 -37.48 -35.51 -5.87
C GLU A 4 -37.26 -36.35 -4.60
N ARG A 5 -38.23 -37.19 -4.22
CA ARG A 5 -38.10 -38.05 -3.04
C ARG A 5 -37.00 -39.11 -3.23
N ARG A 6 -36.89 -39.69 -4.43
CA ARG A 6 -35.81 -40.62 -4.80
C ARG A 6 -34.44 -39.96 -4.87
N GLU A 7 -34.39 -38.70 -5.32
CA GLU A 7 -33.13 -37.95 -5.37
C GLU A 7 -32.63 -37.58 -3.97
N VAL A 8 -33.53 -37.21 -3.06
CA VAL A 8 -33.20 -36.95 -1.65
C VAL A 8 -32.76 -38.24 -0.94
N GLU A 9 -33.43 -39.36 -1.17
CA GLU A 9 -33.07 -40.66 -0.60
C GLU A 9 -31.68 -41.10 -1.07
N LYS A 10 -31.40 -40.96 -2.37
CA LYS A 10 -30.07 -41.24 -2.94
C LYS A 10 -28.97 -40.34 -2.38
N ARG A 11 -29.23 -39.04 -2.17
CA ARG A 11 -28.28 -38.13 -1.51
C ARG A 11 -28.06 -38.49 -0.04
N SER A 12 -29.09 -38.97 0.65
CA SER A 12 -28.96 -39.40 2.04
C SER A 12 -28.09 -40.65 2.18
N GLU A 13 -28.25 -41.63 1.29
CA GLU A 13 -27.42 -42.83 1.25
C GLU A 13 -25.95 -42.49 0.90
N ASP A 14 -25.74 -41.58 -0.03
CA ASP A 14 -24.39 -41.14 -0.43
C ASP A 14 -23.67 -40.44 0.73
N VAL A 15 -24.36 -39.60 1.50
CA VAL A 15 -23.82 -38.94 2.70
C VAL A 15 -23.51 -39.95 3.81
N VAL A 16 -24.36 -40.95 4.02
CA VAL A 16 -24.10 -42.01 5.01
C VAL A 16 -22.85 -42.81 4.63
N SER A 17 -22.69 -43.16 3.35
CA SER A 17 -21.50 -43.88 2.87
C SER A 17 -20.21 -43.08 3.05
N GLN A 18 -20.26 -41.75 2.81
CA GLN A 18 -19.11 -40.87 3.01
C GLN A 18 -18.75 -40.75 4.49
N MET A 19 -19.75 -40.75 5.38
CA MET A 19 -19.54 -40.68 6.82
C MET A 19 -18.89 -41.96 7.37
N GLU A 20 -19.31 -43.14 6.90
CA GLU A 20 -18.70 -44.43 7.26
C GLU A 20 -17.25 -44.56 6.75
N ALA A 21 -16.97 -44.08 5.54
CA ALA A 21 -15.61 -44.06 5.00
C ALA A 21 -14.68 -43.13 5.81
N LEU A 22 -15.21 -41.99 6.27
CA LEU A 22 -14.48 -41.05 7.14
C LEU A 22 -14.20 -41.64 8.52
N VAL A 23 -15.17 -42.31 9.14
CA VAL A 23 -14.99 -42.98 10.43
C VAL A 23 -13.90 -44.07 10.34
N THR A 24 -13.89 -44.83 9.24
CA THR A 24 -12.89 -45.88 9.02
C THR A 24 -11.48 -45.29 8.84
N ARG A 25 -11.35 -44.18 8.10
CA ARG A 25 -10.06 -43.48 7.94
C ARG A 25 -9.56 -42.87 9.25
N VAL A 26 -10.45 -42.34 10.08
CA VAL A 26 -10.09 -41.79 11.40
C VAL A 26 -9.60 -42.92 12.30
N ALA A 27 -10.28 -44.07 12.33
CA ALA A 27 -9.84 -45.23 13.10
C ALA A 27 -8.48 -45.78 12.62
N GLU A 28 -8.22 -45.80 11.32
CA GLU A 28 -6.92 -46.21 10.76
C GLU A 28 -5.80 -45.24 11.15
N LEU A 29 -6.07 -43.92 11.12
CA LEU A 29 -5.12 -42.89 11.53
C LEU A 29 -4.82 -42.93 13.03
N GLU A 30 -5.83 -43.16 13.87
CA GLU A 30 -5.65 -43.36 15.31
C GLU A 30 -4.82 -44.62 15.60
N ALA A 31 -5.04 -45.72 14.88
CA ALA A 31 -4.23 -46.93 15.01
C ALA A 31 -2.77 -46.74 14.58
N ARG A 32 -2.52 -45.93 13.53
CA ARG A 32 -1.15 -45.57 13.10
C ARG A 32 -0.44 -44.64 14.09
N LEU A 33 -1.17 -43.73 14.72
CA LEU A 33 -0.62 -42.86 15.77
C LEU A 33 -0.32 -43.64 17.06
N ALA A 34 -1.14 -44.63 17.40
CA ALA A 34 -0.90 -45.51 18.55
C ALA A 34 0.35 -46.39 18.35
N THR A 35 0.65 -46.82 17.12
CA THR A 35 1.83 -47.63 16.80
C THR A 35 3.13 -46.82 16.69
N GLN A 36 3.06 -45.51 16.41
CA GLN A 36 4.23 -44.62 16.43
C GLN A 36 4.62 -44.14 17.84
N GLY A 37 3.73 -44.26 18.84
CA GLY A 37 3.99 -43.86 20.22
C GLY A 37 4.78 -44.84 21.08
N ALA A 38 5.17 -46.01 20.55
CA ALA A 38 5.80 -47.09 21.31
C ALA A 38 7.07 -47.63 20.65
N GLN A 39 8.14 -46.82 20.60
CA GLN A 39 9.51 -47.33 20.51
C GLN A 39 10.38 -46.66 21.59
N PRO A 40 10.98 -47.43 22.51
CA PRO A 40 11.90 -46.89 23.51
C PRO A 40 13.29 -46.65 22.90
N ALA A 41 13.90 -45.55 23.33
CA ALA A 41 15.27 -45.16 22.98
C ALA A 41 16.29 -46.20 23.49
N THR A 42 17.24 -46.59 22.64
CA THR A 42 18.50 -47.20 23.08
C THR A 42 19.65 -46.78 22.16
N GLU A 43 20.55 -46.02 22.77
CA GLU A 43 21.99 -45.87 22.52
C GLU A 43 22.58 -46.26 21.15
N SER A 44 23.09 -45.26 20.41
CA SER A 44 24.51 -45.25 20.06
C SER A 44 24.98 -43.83 19.72
N ALA A 45 25.80 -43.28 20.59
CA ALA A 45 26.59 -42.09 20.31
C ALA A 45 28.01 -42.53 19.91
N THR A 46 28.48 -42.20 18.70
CA THR A 46 29.82 -41.61 18.53
C THR A 46 30.05 -40.99 17.14
N LYS A 47 30.38 -39.70 17.20
CA LYS A 47 31.36 -38.92 16.39
C LYS A 47 31.02 -38.45 14.97
N SER A 48 30.66 -37.16 14.95
CA SER A 48 31.36 -36.05 14.27
C SER A 48 31.41 -36.05 12.74
N SER A 49 30.61 -35.16 12.15
CA SER A 49 31.10 -34.30 11.08
C SER A 49 30.52 -32.90 11.25
N LYS A 50 31.40 -31.90 11.17
CA LYS A 50 31.11 -30.47 11.23
C LYS A 50 30.22 -30.11 10.04
N THR A 51 28.99 -29.68 10.29
CA THR A 51 28.23 -28.92 9.29
C THR A 51 28.39 -27.44 9.58
N GLN A 52 29.10 -26.78 8.68
CA GLN A 52 29.16 -25.33 8.52
C GLN A 52 27.75 -24.74 8.62
N VAL A 53 27.58 -23.81 9.55
CA VAL A 53 26.44 -22.90 9.56
C VAL A 53 26.54 -22.08 8.28
N ASN A 54 25.66 -22.40 7.33
CA ASN A 54 25.53 -21.70 6.08
C ASN A 54 25.02 -20.27 6.41
N LYS A 55 25.74 -19.26 5.93
CA LYS A 55 25.51 -17.84 6.25
C LYS A 55 24.30 -17.22 5.53
N ASP A 56 23.46 -18.04 4.92
CA ASP A 56 22.33 -17.61 4.08
C ASP A 56 20.96 -17.74 4.77
N ASP A 57 20.87 -18.37 5.95
CA ASP A 57 19.61 -18.48 6.72
C ASP A 57 19.36 -17.31 7.71
N LEU A 58 20.15 -16.23 7.63
CA LEU A 58 20.04 -15.06 8.51
C LEU A 58 19.38 -13.82 7.84
N LEU A 59 18.78 -13.98 6.65
CA LEU A 59 18.25 -12.85 5.87
C LEU A 59 16.74 -12.90 5.55
N LEU A 60 15.96 -13.74 6.22
CA LEU A 60 14.48 -13.70 6.14
C LEU A 60 13.87 -13.70 7.54
N GLY A 61 13.91 -12.53 8.19
CA GLY A 61 13.17 -12.30 9.43
C GLY A 61 11.67 -12.15 9.20
N GLU A 62 10.91 -13.02 9.85
CA GLU A 62 9.45 -13.17 9.96
C GLU A 62 8.74 -13.70 8.69
N PRO A 63 8.32 -14.98 8.73
CA PRO A 63 7.05 -15.31 9.39
C PRO A 63 7.06 -16.68 10.11
N ASP A 64 7.23 -16.73 11.42
CA ASP A 64 6.98 -17.97 12.20
C ASP A 64 6.23 -17.78 13.53
N ASP A 65 6.08 -16.55 14.06
CA ASP A 65 5.37 -16.30 15.33
C ASP A 65 3.83 -16.44 15.23
N ILE A 66 3.25 -16.44 14.02
CA ILE A 66 1.79 -16.40 13.80
C ILE A 66 1.15 -17.78 14.03
N SER A 67 1.84 -18.83 13.58
CA SER A 67 1.31 -20.19 13.58
C SER A 67 1.46 -20.84 14.94
N GLU A 68 2.59 -20.65 15.63
CA GLU A 68 2.88 -21.30 16.91
C GLU A 68 1.98 -20.80 18.06
N GLU A 69 1.54 -19.53 18.07
CA GLU A 69 0.67 -19.00 19.13
C GLU A 69 -0.82 -19.36 18.90
N VAL A 70 -1.27 -19.47 17.64
CA VAL A 70 -2.60 -20.02 17.30
C VAL A 70 -2.63 -21.54 17.45
N LEU A 71 -1.51 -22.23 17.20
CA LEU A 71 -1.32 -23.66 17.50
C LEU A 71 -1.21 -23.92 19.01
N SER A 72 -0.61 -23.00 19.80
CA SER A 72 -0.61 -23.10 21.26
C SER A 72 -1.97 -22.77 21.88
N TRP A 73 -2.77 -21.89 21.24
CA TRP A 73 -4.19 -21.68 21.54
C TRP A 73 -5.01 -22.97 21.34
N ALA A 74 -4.62 -23.82 20.38
CA ALA A 74 -5.21 -25.15 20.15
C ALA A 74 -4.61 -26.28 21.02
N SER A 75 -3.64 -26.00 21.90
CA SER A 75 -3.03 -27.04 22.76
C SER A 75 -4.00 -27.53 23.85
N ARG A 76 -4.13 -28.86 23.95
CA ARG A 76 -5.31 -29.60 24.43
C ARG A 76 -5.60 -29.59 25.95
N THR A 77 -4.83 -28.94 26.80
CA THR A 77 -4.98 -29.05 28.27
C THR A 77 -5.64 -27.86 28.97
N ALA A 78 -5.80 -26.70 28.30
CA ALA A 78 -6.43 -25.50 28.89
C ALA A 78 -7.80 -25.12 28.29
N LEU A 79 -8.24 -25.79 27.22
CA LEU A 79 -9.46 -25.41 26.49
C LEU A 79 -10.74 -25.81 27.22
N LEU A 80 -10.81 -27.01 27.80
CA LEU A 80 -12.03 -27.51 28.45
C LEU A 80 -12.46 -26.66 29.65
N PRO A 81 -11.57 -26.27 30.59
CA PRO A 81 -11.96 -25.39 31.71
C PRO A 81 -12.38 -24.00 31.24
N ARG A 82 -11.70 -23.44 30.23
CA ARG A 82 -12.03 -22.12 29.66
C ARG A 82 -13.39 -22.13 28.97
N LEU A 83 -13.68 -23.16 28.19
CA LEU A 83 -14.97 -23.32 27.52
C LEU A 83 -16.11 -23.53 28.53
N ALA A 84 -15.89 -24.35 29.56
CA ALA A 84 -16.85 -24.54 30.65
C ALA A 84 -17.13 -23.23 31.40
N THR A 85 -16.09 -22.44 31.73
CA THR A 85 -16.28 -21.13 32.35
C THR A 85 -17.02 -20.16 31.45
N LEU A 86 -16.74 -20.14 30.14
CA LEU A 86 -17.44 -19.30 29.18
C LEU A 86 -18.92 -19.67 29.13
N CYS A 87 -19.25 -20.96 29.05
CA CYS A 87 -20.63 -21.44 29.10
C CYS A 87 -21.35 -21.00 30.39
N PHE A 88 -20.72 -21.17 31.55
CA PHE A 88 -21.32 -20.78 32.83
C PHE A 88 -21.56 -19.26 32.94
N LEU A 89 -20.60 -18.45 32.48
CA LEU A 89 -20.75 -16.99 32.42
C LEU A 89 -21.88 -16.57 31.46
N MET A 90 -21.98 -17.23 30.30
CA MET A 90 -23.04 -16.98 29.33
C MET A 90 -24.42 -17.37 29.85
N VAL A 91 -24.54 -18.44 30.65
CA VAL A 91 -25.83 -18.84 31.26
C VAL A 91 -26.33 -17.75 32.21
N ILE A 92 -25.47 -17.14 33.03
CA ILE A 92 -25.87 -16.04 33.92
C ILE A 92 -26.32 -14.82 33.12
N ALA A 93 -25.58 -14.47 32.07
CA ALA A 93 -25.95 -13.38 31.18
C ALA A 93 -27.30 -13.65 30.48
N LEU A 94 -27.53 -14.89 30.05
CA LEU A 94 -28.79 -15.30 29.41
C LEU A 94 -29.95 -15.26 30.40
N ALA A 95 -29.75 -15.72 31.64
CA ALA A 95 -30.78 -15.65 32.69
C ALA A 95 -31.19 -14.20 33.00
N LEU A 96 -30.22 -13.28 33.14
CA LEU A 96 -30.47 -11.84 33.32
C LEU A 96 -31.24 -11.24 32.13
N ARG A 97 -30.89 -11.65 30.91
CA ARG A 97 -31.62 -11.25 29.69
C ARG A 97 -33.06 -11.78 29.70
N THR A 98 -33.27 -13.05 30.01
CA THR A 98 -34.61 -13.67 30.08
C THR A 98 -35.50 -13.00 31.13
N VAL A 99 -34.96 -12.65 32.30
CA VAL A 99 -35.71 -11.91 33.33
C VAL A 99 -36.13 -10.52 32.83
N THR A 100 -35.28 -9.86 32.06
CA THR A 100 -35.57 -8.55 31.46
C THR A 100 -36.59 -8.66 30.33
N ASP A 101 -36.45 -9.66 29.45
CA ASP A 101 -37.36 -9.92 28.33
C ASP A 101 -38.77 -10.30 28.80
N ASN A 102 -38.88 -11.00 29.94
CA ASN A 102 -40.17 -11.35 30.56
C ASN A 102 -40.83 -10.19 31.34
N GLN A 103 -40.29 -8.96 31.26
CA GLN A 103 -40.79 -7.76 31.95
C GLN A 103 -40.88 -7.89 33.48
N LEU A 104 -40.17 -8.84 34.09
CA LEU A 104 -40.10 -8.98 35.54
C LEU A 104 -39.36 -7.80 36.19
N ILE A 105 -38.46 -7.17 35.43
CA ILE A 105 -37.70 -5.98 35.81
C ILE A 105 -37.80 -4.98 34.66
N ASN A 106 -37.87 -3.68 34.97
CA ASN A 106 -37.85 -2.62 33.96
C ASN A 106 -36.59 -2.73 33.07
N THR A 107 -36.73 -2.53 31.76
CA THR A 107 -35.66 -2.63 30.76
C THR A 107 -34.43 -1.78 31.10
N LEU A 108 -34.61 -0.60 31.71
CA LEU A 108 -33.50 0.26 32.16
C LEU A 108 -32.74 -0.38 33.33
N ALA A 109 -33.46 -0.96 34.30
CA ALA A 109 -32.85 -1.65 35.44
C ALA A 109 -32.20 -2.98 35.02
N GLY A 110 -32.82 -3.75 34.11
CA GLY A 110 -32.24 -4.96 33.53
C GLY A 110 -30.95 -4.68 32.76
N SER A 111 -30.94 -3.62 31.94
CA SER A 111 -29.73 -3.20 31.21
C SER A 111 -28.64 -2.70 32.15
N ALA A 112 -28.99 -1.95 33.20
CA ALA A 112 -28.03 -1.51 34.22
C ALA A 112 -27.42 -2.70 34.99
N LEU A 113 -28.22 -3.72 35.34
CA LEU A 113 -27.72 -4.95 35.95
C LEU A 113 -26.80 -5.73 35.00
N GLY A 114 -27.15 -5.83 33.72
CA GLY A 114 -26.31 -6.47 32.70
C GLY A 114 -24.97 -5.75 32.51
N MET A 115 -24.97 -4.42 32.39
CA MET A 115 -23.74 -3.61 32.33
C MET A 115 -22.93 -3.74 33.62
N GLY A 116 -23.58 -3.75 34.78
CA GLY A 116 -22.95 -3.98 36.08
C GLY A 116 -22.26 -5.34 36.17
N TYR A 117 -22.91 -6.39 35.69
CA TYR A 117 -22.32 -7.73 35.59
C TYR A 117 -21.10 -7.75 34.66
N ALA A 118 -21.21 -7.16 33.47
CA ALA A 118 -20.09 -7.06 32.53
C ALA A 118 -18.89 -6.29 33.13
N ALA A 119 -19.14 -5.18 33.83
CA ALA A 119 -18.11 -4.44 34.55
C ALA A 119 -17.46 -5.27 35.68
N ALA A 120 -18.26 -6.04 36.42
CA ALA A 120 -17.75 -6.94 37.45
C ALA A 120 -16.83 -8.03 36.87
N LEU A 121 -17.15 -8.56 35.67
CA LEU A 121 -16.27 -9.51 34.97
C LEU A 121 -14.95 -8.87 34.53
N ILE A 122 -14.96 -7.62 34.05
CA ILE A 122 -13.74 -6.88 33.71
C ILE A 122 -12.87 -6.68 34.96
N LEU A 123 -13.47 -6.26 36.09
CA LEU A 123 -12.77 -6.09 37.37
C LEU A 123 -12.24 -7.41 37.93
N ALA A 124 -13.02 -8.49 37.85
CA ALA A 124 -12.58 -9.82 38.24
C ALA A 124 -11.40 -10.28 37.36
N GLY A 125 -11.46 -10.03 36.05
CA GLY A 125 -10.36 -10.25 35.12
C GLY A 125 -9.10 -9.50 35.54
N TRP A 126 -9.20 -8.22 35.89
CA TRP A 126 -8.09 -7.42 36.41
C TRP A 126 -7.48 -8.02 37.69
N TYR A 127 -8.31 -8.45 38.64
CA TYR A 127 -7.84 -9.11 39.87
C TYR A 127 -7.17 -10.46 39.59
N LEU A 128 -7.73 -11.26 38.69
CA LEU A 128 -7.19 -12.56 38.27
C LEU A 128 -5.86 -12.42 37.52
N TYR A 129 -5.66 -11.34 36.76
CA TYR A 129 -4.38 -11.04 36.13
C TYR A 129 -3.31 -10.72 37.17
N ARG A 130 -3.67 -10.01 38.25
CA ARG A 130 -2.77 -9.74 39.38
C ARG A 130 -2.33 -11.03 40.09
N SER A 131 -3.19 -12.03 40.16
CA SER A 131 -2.88 -13.35 40.73
C SER A 131 -2.31 -14.35 39.72
N THR A 132 -1.94 -13.92 38.51
CA THR A 132 -1.37 -14.76 37.44
C THR A 132 -2.24 -15.98 37.05
N SER A 133 -3.56 -15.88 37.22
CA SER A 133 -4.48 -16.97 36.92
C SER A 133 -4.66 -17.18 35.41
N PRO A 134 -4.69 -18.44 34.91
CA PRO A 134 -4.87 -18.75 33.49
C PRO A 134 -6.28 -18.43 32.96
N LEU A 135 -7.24 -18.10 33.84
CA LEU A 135 -8.62 -17.73 33.50
C LEU A 135 -8.81 -16.22 33.33
N ALA A 136 -7.88 -15.39 33.80
CA ALA A 136 -7.96 -13.93 33.71
C ALA A 136 -8.31 -13.37 32.31
N PRO A 137 -7.78 -13.93 31.20
CA PRO A 137 -8.12 -13.44 29.86
C PRO A 137 -9.58 -13.66 29.49
N VAL A 138 -10.17 -14.78 29.94
CA VAL A 138 -11.56 -15.15 29.61
C VAL A 138 -12.53 -14.19 30.29
N PHE A 139 -12.33 -13.91 31.58
CA PHE A 139 -13.19 -12.96 32.32
C PHE A 139 -13.14 -11.56 31.71
N ALA A 140 -11.96 -11.05 31.39
CA ALA A 140 -11.81 -9.74 30.78
C ALA A 140 -12.43 -9.69 29.36
N ALA A 141 -12.17 -10.69 28.53
CA ALA A 141 -12.70 -10.75 27.16
C ALA A 141 -14.23 -10.91 27.13
N CYS A 142 -14.79 -11.82 27.94
CA CYS A 142 -16.23 -12.00 28.06
C CYS A 142 -16.90 -10.74 28.61
N GLY A 143 -16.32 -10.09 29.63
CA GLY A 143 -16.83 -8.84 30.16
C GLY A 143 -16.90 -7.73 29.10
N ALA A 144 -15.83 -7.55 28.30
CA ALA A 144 -15.82 -6.55 27.24
C ALA A 144 -16.80 -6.87 26.08
N LEU A 145 -16.88 -8.13 25.65
CA LEU A 145 -17.84 -8.55 24.62
C LEU A 145 -19.28 -8.38 25.10
N LEU A 146 -19.59 -8.81 26.32
CA LEU A 146 -20.92 -8.63 26.91
C LEU A 146 -21.26 -7.14 27.04
N MET A 147 -20.34 -6.30 27.50
CA MET A 147 -20.57 -4.86 27.57
C MET A 147 -20.87 -4.28 26.19
N ALA A 148 -20.09 -4.64 25.18
CA ALA A 148 -20.31 -4.19 23.80
C ALA A 148 -21.68 -4.64 23.24
N THR A 149 -22.06 -5.90 23.44
CA THR A 149 -23.35 -6.44 22.99
C THR A 149 -24.53 -5.81 23.74
N ILE A 150 -24.43 -5.66 25.06
CA ILE A 150 -25.50 -5.08 25.89
C ILE A 150 -25.70 -3.62 25.50
N VAL A 151 -24.65 -2.83 25.34
CA VAL A 151 -24.77 -1.42 24.93
C VAL A 151 -25.47 -1.28 23.57
N VAL A 152 -25.10 -2.11 22.59
CA VAL A 152 -25.75 -2.12 21.26
C VAL A 152 -27.22 -2.52 21.38
N GLU A 153 -27.53 -3.59 22.12
CA GLU A 153 -28.91 -4.07 22.26
C GLU A 153 -29.79 -3.07 23.03
N THR A 154 -29.29 -2.50 24.13
CA THR A 154 -30.02 -1.52 24.94
C THR A 154 -30.31 -0.25 24.14
N HIS A 155 -29.38 0.19 23.29
CA HIS A 155 -29.62 1.34 22.43
C HIS A 155 -30.59 1.02 21.29
N MET A 156 -30.30 -0.01 20.49
CA MET A 156 -31.05 -0.29 19.26
C MET A 156 -32.42 -0.91 19.48
N ARG A 157 -32.54 -1.83 20.45
CA ARG A 157 -33.76 -2.62 20.65
C ARG A 157 -34.67 -2.00 21.71
N PHE A 158 -34.08 -1.51 22.79
CA PHE A 158 -34.85 -1.03 23.94
C PHE A 158 -34.98 0.49 24.02
N LEU A 159 -34.24 1.25 23.21
CA LEU A 159 -34.23 2.73 23.18
C LEU A 159 -34.08 3.38 24.57
N SER A 160 -33.54 2.64 25.53
CA SER A 160 -33.51 3.03 26.95
C SER A 160 -32.17 3.63 27.36
N LEU A 161 -31.12 3.47 26.54
CA LEU A 161 -29.83 4.10 26.71
C LEU A 161 -29.66 5.24 25.70
N PRO A 162 -29.53 6.51 26.14
CA PRO A 162 -29.29 7.62 25.24
C PRO A 162 -27.96 7.45 24.49
N LEU A 163 -27.87 8.09 23.33
CA LEU A 163 -26.74 7.99 22.41
C LEU A 163 -25.38 8.26 23.10
N VAL A 164 -25.27 9.39 23.79
CA VAL A 164 -24.01 9.85 24.38
C VAL A 164 -23.45 8.86 25.44
N PRO A 165 -24.23 8.40 26.44
CA PRO A 165 -23.82 7.34 27.36
C PRO A 165 -23.39 6.03 26.68
N ALA A 166 -24.03 5.63 25.58
CA ALA A 166 -23.67 4.41 24.87
C ALA A 166 -22.23 4.50 24.31
N TYR A 167 -21.92 5.58 23.59
CA TYR A 167 -20.57 5.82 23.06
C TYR A 167 -19.51 5.97 24.17
N ILE A 168 -19.82 6.69 25.25
CA ILE A 168 -18.91 6.85 26.39
C ILE A 168 -18.61 5.50 27.06
N THR A 169 -19.62 4.64 27.22
CA THR A 169 -19.45 3.32 27.84
C THR A 169 -18.55 2.42 27.01
N LEU A 170 -18.70 2.43 25.67
CA LEU A 170 -17.81 1.70 24.77
C LEU A 170 -16.36 2.22 24.85
N ILE A 171 -16.18 3.55 24.85
CA ILE A 171 -14.86 4.19 24.99
C ILE A 171 -14.22 3.82 26.33
N ALA A 172 -14.97 3.94 27.44
CA ALA A 172 -14.49 3.59 28.77
C ALA A 172 -14.08 2.12 28.86
N THR A 173 -14.85 1.22 28.23
CA THR A 173 -14.54 -0.21 28.16
C THR A 173 -13.23 -0.45 27.38
N GLY A 174 -13.06 0.17 26.21
CA GLY A 174 -11.82 0.08 25.43
C GLY A 174 -10.59 0.58 26.20
N ILE A 175 -10.72 1.71 26.89
CA ILE A 175 -9.66 2.27 27.74
C ILE A 175 -9.34 1.33 28.91
N ALA A 176 -10.35 0.86 29.65
CA ALA A 176 -10.17 -0.04 30.78
C ALA A 176 -9.42 -1.32 30.37
N MET A 177 -9.82 -1.91 29.25
CA MET A 177 -9.16 -3.10 28.69
C MET A 177 -7.72 -2.82 28.26
N THR A 178 -7.44 -1.63 27.74
CA THR A 178 -6.07 -1.20 27.40
C THR A 178 -5.21 -1.01 28.65
N VAL A 179 -5.77 -0.45 29.73
CA VAL A 179 -5.07 -0.30 31.02
C VAL A 179 -4.70 -1.66 31.60
N ILE A 180 -5.63 -2.63 31.59
CA ILE A 180 -5.37 -4.01 32.01
C ILE A 180 -4.22 -4.61 31.17
N SER A 181 -4.30 -4.46 29.85
CA SER A 181 -3.25 -4.93 28.94
C SER A 181 -1.88 -4.31 29.19
N TYR A 182 -1.83 -3.00 29.44
CA TYR A 182 -0.58 -2.30 29.72
C TYR A 182 0.03 -2.75 31.05
N GLN A 183 -0.78 -2.82 32.11
CA GLN A 183 -0.32 -3.18 33.44
C GLN A 183 0.23 -4.60 33.52
N PHE A 184 -0.42 -5.55 32.85
CA PHE A 184 -0.07 -6.98 32.91
C PHE A 184 0.65 -7.50 31.67
N LYS A 185 1.00 -6.63 30.72
CA LYS A 185 1.62 -6.99 29.43
C LYS A 185 0.84 -8.08 28.69
N ALA A 186 -0.48 -8.07 28.79
CA ALA A 186 -1.37 -9.07 28.20
C ALA A 186 -2.03 -8.54 26.92
N PHE A 187 -2.03 -9.32 25.85
CA PHE A 187 -2.56 -8.89 24.54
C PHE A 187 -4.09 -8.93 24.43
N LEU A 188 -4.71 -10.00 24.93
CA LEU A 188 -6.12 -10.27 24.65
C LEU A 188 -7.06 -9.13 25.06
N PRO A 189 -6.90 -8.48 26.24
CA PRO A 189 -7.82 -7.43 26.66
C PRO A 189 -7.86 -6.25 25.68
N VAL A 190 -6.72 -5.68 25.29
CA VAL A 190 -6.67 -4.53 24.38
C VAL A 190 -7.24 -4.85 23.01
N SER A 191 -7.02 -6.05 22.48
CA SER A 191 -7.56 -6.45 21.18
C SER A 191 -9.07 -6.60 21.21
N VAL A 192 -9.60 -7.34 22.18
CA VAL A 192 -11.05 -7.54 22.34
C VAL A 192 -11.74 -6.21 22.65
N GLY A 193 -11.14 -5.40 23.53
CA GLY A 193 -11.66 -4.08 23.88
C GLY A 193 -11.69 -3.12 22.69
N THR A 194 -10.60 -3.03 21.92
CA THR A 194 -10.50 -2.11 20.77
C THR A 194 -11.40 -2.54 19.62
N LEU A 195 -11.39 -3.84 19.26
CA LEU A 195 -12.24 -4.37 18.19
C LEU A 195 -13.72 -4.35 18.60
N GLY A 196 -14.04 -4.76 19.83
CA GLY A 196 -15.39 -4.71 20.37
C GLY A 196 -15.95 -3.29 20.35
N MET A 197 -15.15 -2.30 20.77
CA MET A 197 -15.52 -0.89 20.70
C MET A 197 -15.76 -0.41 19.26
N CYS A 198 -14.92 -0.78 18.30
CA CYS A 198 -15.10 -0.40 16.88
C CYS A 198 -16.35 -1.02 16.26
N LEU A 199 -16.55 -2.32 16.45
CA LEU A 199 -17.67 -3.07 15.89
C LEU A 199 -18.99 -2.67 16.52
N ALA A 200 -19.03 -2.52 17.85
CA ALA A 200 -20.21 -2.05 18.56
C ALA A 200 -20.53 -0.60 18.18
N GLY A 201 -19.53 0.28 18.12
CA GLY A 201 -19.72 1.66 17.68
C GLY A 201 -20.32 1.76 16.29
N ALA A 202 -19.86 0.94 15.34
CA ALA A 202 -20.43 0.89 13.99
C ALA A 202 -21.86 0.32 13.96
N ALA A 203 -22.21 -0.57 14.90
CA ALA A 203 -23.51 -1.21 14.97
C ALA A 203 -24.59 -0.37 15.70
N ILE A 204 -24.20 0.51 16.64
CA ILE A 204 -25.13 1.27 17.49
C ILE A 204 -26.16 2.05 16.69
N ASP A 205 -25.76 2.67 15.58
CA ASP A 205 -26.64 3.57 14.82
C ASP A 205 -26.86 3.10 13.36
N TYR A 206 -26.50 1.86 13.01
CA TYR A 206 -26.72 1.36 11.66
C TYR A 206 -28.23 1.22 11.37
N PRO A 207 -28.77 1.72 10.23
CA PRO A 207 -28.07 2.18 9.02
C PRO A 207 -27.76 3.68 8.93
N HIS A 208 -28.09 4.48 9.94
CA HIS A 208 -27.94 5.95 9.95
C HIS A 208 -26.97 6.44 11.04
N PRO A 209 -25.66 6.13 10.94
CA PRO A 209 -24.69 6.46 11.97
C PRO A 209 -24.54 7.96 12.22
N TYR A 210 -24.55 8.36 13.50
CA TYR A 210 -24.14 9.71 13.88
C TYR A 210 -22.61 9.79 13.88
N PHE A 211 -22.07 10.12 12.72
CA PHE A 211 -20.63 10.02 12.45
C PHE A 211 -19.71 10.80 13.40
N PRO A 212 -20.06 11.97 13.97
CA PRO A 212 -19.19 12.63 14.94
C PRO A 212 -18.86 11.76 16.17
N TYR A 213 -19.84 11.07 16.76
CA TYR A 213 -19.56 10.18 17.90
C TYR A 213 -18.85 8.89 17.49
N LEU A 214 -19.21 8.32 16.34
CA LEU A 214 -18.48 7.20 15.77
C LEU A 214 -17.01 7.56 15.51
N SER A 215 -16.75 8.78 15.05
CA SER A 215 -15.39 9.27 14.82
C SER A 215 -14.59 9.40 16.12
N MET A 216 -15.21 9.74 17.25
CA MET A 216 -14.55 9.72 18.56
C MET A 216 -14.15 8.31 19.00
N ILE A 217 -15.03 7.33 18.78
CA ILE A 217 -14.71 5.91 19.02
C ILE A 217 -13.53 5.47 18.15
N LEU A 218 -13.60 5.73 16.84
CA LEU A 218 -12.55 5.32 15.90
C LEU A 218 -11.23 6.02 16.21
N TRP A 219 -11.26 7.30 16.56
CA TRP A 219 -10.07 8.06 16.96
C TRP A 219 -9.43 7.46 18.21
N THR A 220 -10.25 7.18 19.23
CA THR A 220 -9.79 6.50 20.45
C THR A 220 -9.22 5.13 20.13
N ALA A 221 -9.88 4.34 19.28
CA ALA A 221 -9.40 3.02 18.87
C ALA A 221 -8.00 3.07 18.25
N ASN A 222 -7.73 4.07 17.41
CA ASN A 222 -6.41 4.24 16.78
C ASN A 222 -5.33 4.61 17.79
N LEU A 223 -5.65 5.47 18.77
CA LEU A 223 -4.74 5.78 19.87
C LEU A 223 -4.44 4.53 20.70
N LEU A 224 -5.47 3.77 21.09
CA LEU A 224 -5.31 2.53 21.84
C LEU A 224 -4.53 1.48 21.04
N GLY A 225 -4.78 1.35 19.72
CA GLY A 225 -4.05 0.47 18.82
C GLY A 225 -2.57 0.85 18.68
N PHE A 226 -2.25 2.15 18.67
CA PHE A 226 -0.87 2.63 18.71
C PHE A 226 -0.17 2.26 20.02
N TYR A 227 -0.84 2.47 21.17
CA TYR A 227 -0.31 2.05 22.46
C TYR A 227 -0.14 0.53 22.56
N ALA A 228 -1.10 -0.25 22.08
CA ALA A 228 -1.05 -1.71 22.06
C ALA A 228 0.17 -2.23 21.29
N ALA A 229 0.49 -1.60 20.16
CA ALA A 229 1.64 -2.00 19.35
C ALA A 229 2.99 -1.78 20.05
N SER A 230 3.05 -0.89 21.06
CA SER A 230 4.25 -0.74 21.87
C SER A 230 4.56 -1.96 22.74
N LEU A 231 3.58 -2.86 22.94
CA LEU A 231 3.72 -4.10 23.73
C LEU A 231 4.38 -5.25 22.94
N LYS A 232 5.17 -4.94 21.90
CA LYS A 232 5.98 -5.85 21.05
C LYS A 232 5.25 -6.99 20.30
N ARG A 233 3.93 -7.18 20.46
CA ARG A 233 3.22 -8.36 19.90
C ARG A 233 1.99 -8.06 19.03
N CYS A 234 1.76 -6.81 18.59
CA CYS A 234 0.45 -6.39 18.05
C CYS A 234 0.50 -5.46 16.83
N SER A 235 1.35 -5.74 15.85
CA SER A 235 1.43 -4.91 14.63
C SER A 235 0.14 -4.97 13.79
N TRP A 236 -0.56 -6.11 13.78
CA TRP A 236 -1.79 -6.31 13.01
C TRP A 236 -2.96 -5.46 13.49
N LEU A 237 -3.13 -5.27 14.80
CA LEU A 237 -4.23 -4.48 15.36
C LEU A 237 -4.24 -3.05 14.81
N ARG A 238 -3.06 -2.45 14.61
CA ARG A 238 -2.93 -1.12 14.00
C ARG A 238 -3.49 -1.07 12.58
N TRP A 239 -3.18 -2.08 11.77
CA TRP A 239 -3.70 -2.19 10.40
C TRP A 239 -5.20 -2.38 10.38
N THR A 240 -5.73 -3.27 11.23
CA THR A 240 -7.18 -3.54 11.30
C THR A 240 -7.96 -2.30 11.70
N VAL A 241 -7.53 -1.61 12.75
CA VAL A 241 -8.21 -0.39 13.23
C VAL A 241 -8.09 0.73 12.20
N LEU A 242 -6.92 0.89 11.55
CA LEU A 242 -6.74 1.84 10.45
C LEU A 242 -7.74 1.54 9.32
N ILE A 243 -7.81 0.31 8.83
CA ILE A 243 -8.70 -0.08 7.72
C ILE A 243 -10.17 0.19 8.08
N VAL A 244 -10.62 -0.25 9.26
CA VAL A 244 -11.99 0.00 9.73
C VAL A 244 -12.27 1.51 9.79
N THR A 245 -11.31 2.30 10.28
CA THR A 245 -11.45 3.76 10.37
C THR A 245 -11.55 4.42 9.00
N LEU A 246 -10.66 4.06 8.07
CA LEU A 246 -10.67 4.59 6.71
C LEU A 246 -11.98 4.22 6.01
N LEU A 247 -12.46 2.99 6.17
CA LEU A 247 -13.74 2.55 5.59
C LEU A 247 -14.93 3.33 6.16
N MET A 248 -15.02 3.48 7.48
CA MET A 248 -16.13 4.21 8.10
C MET A 248 -16.13 5.70 7.73
N LEU A 249 -14.97 6.35 7.75
CA LEU A 249 -14.85 7.75 7.31
C LEU A 249 -15.06 7.91 5.80
N GLN A 250 -14.71 6.90 5.00
CA GLN A 250 -15.02 6.86 3.56
C GLN A 250 -16.53 6.77 3.33
N LEU A 251 -17.24 5.93 4.09
CA LEU A 251 -18.71 5.85 4.05
C LEU A 251 -19.35 7.18 4.45
N TRP A 252 -18.80 7.86 5.47
CA TRP A 252 -19.24 9.21 5.83
C TRP A 252 -19.08 10.19 4.65
N GLY A 253 -17.88 10.22 4.07
CA GLY A 253 -17.56 11.10 2.94
C GLY A 253 -18.43 10.83 1.71
N PHE A 254 -18.69 9.55 1.38
CA PHE A 254 -19.57 9.19 0.27
C PHE A 254 -21.04 9.49 0.56
N GLY A 255 -21.54 9.20 1.75
CA GLY A 255 -22.91 9.53 2.15
C GLY A 255 -23.16 11.05 2.07
N LEU A 256 -22.19 11.83 2.54
CA LEU A 256 -22.25 13.29 2.47
C LEU A 256 -22.16 13.78 1.02
N GLY A 257 -21.18 13.30 0.26
CA GLY A 257 -20.99 13.67 -1.15
C GLY A 257 -22.21 13.33 -2.02
N ALA A 258 -22.85 12.19 -1.81
CA ALA A 258 -24.05 11.78 -2.53
C ALA A 258 -25.26 12.68 -2.22
N ALA A 259 -25.49 13.01 -0.95
CA ALA A 259 -26.59 13.90 -0.55
C ALA A 259 -26.42 15.31 -1.16
N LEU A 260 -25.20 15.84 -1.06
CA LEU A 260 -24.88 17.17 -1.58
C LEU A 260 -24.93 17.26 -3.11
N SER A 261 -24.43 16.22 -3.80
CA SER A 261 -24.48 16.17 -5.27
C SER A 261 -25.91 16.15 -5.81
N ARG A 262 -26.88 15.63 -5.04
CA ARG A 262 -28.31 15.62 -5.37
C ARG A 262 -29.03 16.91 -4.96
N GLN A 263 -28.32 17.93 -4.47
CA GLN A 263 -28.87 19.16 -3.91
C GLN A 263 -29.90 18.90 -2.79
N GLN A 264 -29.78 17.75 -2.10
CA GLN A 264 -30.61 17.42 -0.96
C GLN A 264 -29.97 18.00 0.30
N GLN A 265 -30.78 18.46 1.24
CA GLN A 265 -30.27 18.80 2.57
C GLN A 265 -29.73 17.50 3.23
N PRO A 266 -28.43 17.44 3.57
CA PRO A 266 -27.88 16.24 4.19
C PRO A 266 -28.58 15.99 5.53
N ALA A 267 -28.87 14.72 5.81
CA ALA A 267 -29.48 14.34 7.07
C ALA A 267 -28.67 14.91 8.26
N PRO A 268 -29.31 15.36 9.36
CA PRO A 268 -28.61 15.94 10.50
C PRO A 268 -27.48 15.07 11.05
N GLY A 269 -27.61 13.74 10.96
CA GLY A 269 -26.59 12.78 11.39
C GLY A 269 -25.31 12.74 10.54
N LEU A 270 -25.36 13.23 9.30
CA LEU A 270 -24.17 13.37 8.44
C LEU A 270 -23.31 14.58 8.82
N ALA A 271 -23.81 15.49 9.67
CA ALA A 271 -23.02 16.55 10.29
C ALA A 271 -21.97 17.21 9.37
N PRO A 272 -22.37 17.85 8.23
CA PRO A 272 -21.45 18.34 7.19
C PRO A 272 -20.31 19.21 7.72
N LEU A 273 -20.60 20.06 8.71
CA LEU A 273 -19.65 21.00 9.30
C LEU A 273 -18.53 20.31 10.10
N TRP A 274 -18.78 19.12 10.62
CA TRP A 274 -17.82 18.36 11.43
C TRP A 274 -16.87 17.51 10.59
N PHE A 275 -17.21 17.24 9.33
CA PHE A 275 -16.45 16.32 8.49
C PHE A 275 -14.99 16.74 8.31
N LEU A 276 -14.74 17.96 7.82
CA LEU A 276 -13.39 18.45 7.55
C LEU A 276 -12.56 18.64 8.82
N PRO A 277 -13.07 19.23 9.92
CA PRO A 277 -12.35 19.29 11.19
C PRO A 277 -11.95 17.91 11.71
N VAL A 278 -12.86 16.93 11.70
CA VAL A 278 -12.57 15.58 12.15
C VAL A 278 -11.53 14.92 11.27
N LEU A 279 -11.66 15.04 9.94
CA LEU A 279 -10.66 14.54 9.00
C LEU A 279 -9.26 15.15 9.29
N GLY A 280 -9.21 16.45 9.56
CA GLY A 280 -7.98 17.14 9.96
C GLY A 280 -7.36 16.58 11.24
N ILE A 281 -8.17 16.28 12.26
CA ILE A 281 -7.72 15.63 13.50
C ILE A 281 -7.14 14.26 13.22
N PHE A 282 -7.78 13.43 12.38
CA PHE A 282 -7.24 12.12 12.00
C PHE A 282 -5.92 12.24 11.25
N VAL A 283 -5.83 13.13 10.26
CA VAL A 283 -4.59 13.36 9.50
C VAL A 283 -3.45 13.79 10.43
N ALA A 284 -3.70 14.76 11.32
CA ALA A 284 -2.72 15.21 12.30
C ALA A 284 -2.30 14.10 13.27
N SER A 285 -3.26 13.31 13.76
CA SER A 285 -3.02 12.21 14.69
C SER A 285 -2.19 11.10 14.04
N TYR A 286 -2.53 10.68 12.82
CA TYR A 286 -1.76 9.65 12.12
C TYR A 286 -0.36 10.13 11.70
N LEU A 287 -0.22 11.40 11.32
CA LEU A 287 1.09 11.98 11.07
C LEU A 287 1.93 11.97 12.35
N ALA A 288 1.36 12.38 13.49
CA ALA A 288 2.04 12.32 14.78
C ALA A 288 2.41 10.88 15.18
N ILE A 289 1.51 9.91 14.98
CA ILE A 289 1.76 8.48 15.22
C ILE A 289 2.93 7.97 14.37
N SER A 290 2.95 8.27 13.07
CA SER A 290 4.04 7.88 12.17
C SER A 290 5.36 8.51 12.61
N VAL A 291 5.38 9.82 12.90
CA VAL A 291 6.58 10.53 13.35
C VAL A 291 7.10 9.94 14.67
N LEU A 292 6.22 9.70 15.65
CA LEU A 292 6.59 9.08 16.93
C LEU A 292 7.14 7.66 16.72
N GLY A 293 6.51 6.86 15.86
CA GLY A 293 6.95 5.51 15.51
C GLY A 293 8.34 5.51 14.85
N ILE A 294 8.58 6.41 13.90
CA ILE A 294 9.89 6.60 13.26
C ILE A 294 10.93 7.06 14.28
N VAL A 295 10.60 8.06 15.10
CA VAL A 295 11.52 8.62 16.11
C VAL A 295 11.93 7.57 17.13
N ARG A 296 10.98 6.73 17.57
CA ARG A 296 11.19 5.64 18.53
C ARG A 296 12.02 4.50 17.94
N SER A 297 11.92 4.25 16.64
CA SER A 297 12.70 3.20 15.97
C SER A 297 14.20 3.54 15.97
N GLY A 298 14.58 4.83 16.00
CA GLY A 298 15.98 5.23 16.09
C GLY A 298 16.81 4.73 14.91
N SER A 299 17.82 3.89 15.17
CA SER A 299 18.64 3.22 14.15
C SER A 299 18.05 1.90 13.65
N ASP A 300 17.02 1.37 14.33
CA ASP A 300 16.39 0.11 13.96
C ASP A 300 15.48 0.30 12.73
N ARG A 301 15.12 -0.82 12.10
CA ARG A 301 14.21 -0.81 10.95
C ARG A 301 12.86 -0.21 11.35
N VAL A 302 12.44 0.84 10.61
CA VAL A 302 11.11 1.45 10.77
C VAL A 302 10.04 0.42 10.42
N SER A 303 8.99 0.33 11.24
CA SER A 303 7.91 -0.61 10.98
C SER A 303 7.19 -0.28 9.66
N ARG A 304 6.74 -1.31 8.92
CA ARG A 304 6.02 -1.13 7.65
C ARG A 304 4.77 -0.26 7.80
N PHE A 305 4.11 -0.32 8.97
CA PHE A 305 2.98 0.54 9.29
C PHE A 305 3.41 2.00 9.37
N ASP A 306 4.39 2.33 10.21
CA ASP A 306 4.83 3.72 10.41
C ASP A 306 5.45 4.32 9.14
N PHE A 307 6.08 3.48 8.30
CA PHE A 307 6.63 3.85 7.00
C PHE A 307 5.56 4.16 5.94
N SER A 308 4.50 3.36 5.84
CA SER A 308 3.47 3.52 4.81
C SER A 308 2.39 4.53 5.20
N LEU A 309 2.17 4.75 6.49
CA LEU A 309 1.08 5.55 7.04
C LEU A 309 1.01 6.97 6.46
N PRO A 310 2.09 7.77 6.35
CA PRO A 310 2.01 9.12 5.79
C PRO A 310 1.48 9.14 4.36
N THR A 311 1.91 8.18 3.54
CA THR A 311 1.51 8.10 2.13
C THR A 311 0.06 7.63 1.98
N VAL A 312 -0.34 6.61 2.77
CA VAL A 312 -1.72 6.10 2.78
C VAL A 312 -2.68 7.21 3.22
N ILE A 313 -2.38 7.89 4.33
CA ILE A 313 -3.23 8.96 4.87
C ILE A 313 -3.26 10.16 3.94
N ALA A 314 -2.13 10.59 3.37
CA ALA A 314 -2.09 11.65 2.36
C ALA A 314 -3.01 11.36 1.17
N THR A 315 -2.89 10.16 0.59
CA THR A 315 -3.68 9.75 -0.58
C THR A 315 -5.17 9.70 -0.25
N TRP A 316 -5.50 8.99 0.83
CA TRP A 316 -6.89 8.73 1.22
C TRP A 316 -7.60 10.00 1.67
N SER A 317 -6.98 10.80 2.56
CA SER A 317 -7.60 12.01 3.09
C SER A 317 -7.83 13.05 1.99
N PHE A 318 -6.89 13.21 1.05
CA PHE A 318 -7.08 14.10 -0.08
C PHE A 318 -8.21 13.62 -1.00
N ALA A 319 -8.26 12.32 -1.33
CA ALA A 319 -9.30 11.77 -2.20
C ALA A 319 -10.70 12.00 -1.62
N VAL A 320 -10.87 11.72 -0.34
CA VAL A 320 -12.13 11.91 0.39
C VAL A 320 -12.49 13.40 0.51
N ALA A 321 -11.54 14.24 0.90
CA ALA A 321 -11.76 15.69 0.99
C ALA A 321 -12.12 16.29 -0.39
N HIS A 322 -11.44 15.87 -1.45
CA HIS A 322 -11.74 16.30 -2.83
C HIS A 322 -13.16 15.92 -3.24
N HIS A 323 -13.60 14.71 -2.92
CA HIS A 323 -14.96 14.27 -3.20
C HIS A 323 -16.00 15.13 -2.47
N VAL A 324 -15.84 15.34 -1.15
CA VAL A 324 -16.81 16.10 -0.35
C VAL A 324 -16.81 17.59 -0.70
N VAL A 325 -15.64 18.23 -0.76
CA VAL A 325 -15.53 19.66 -1.11
C VAL A 325 -16.07 19.91 -2.52
N GLY A 326 -15.75 19.03 -3.48
CA GLY A 326 -16.30 19.10 -4.83
C GLY A 326 -17.82 18.98 -4.87
N ALA A 327 -18.39 18.03 -4.12
CA ALA A 327 -19.84 17.85 -4.02
C ALA A 327 -20.56 19.02 -3.36
N GLN A 328 -19.91 19.76 -2.44
CA GLN A 328 -20.46 20.97 -1.83
C GLN A 328 -20.44 22.20 -2.75
N GLY A 329 -19.87 22.09 -3.97
CA GLY A 329 -19.53 23.26 -4.78
C GLY A 329 -18.45 24.13 -4.14
N GLY A 330 -17.67 23.56 -3.20
CA GLY A 330 -16.60 24.24 -2.50
C GLY A 330 -15.41 24.53 -3.41
N ASN A 331 -14.57 25.47 -2.99
CA ASN A 331 -13.42 25.89 -3.78
C ASN A 331 -12.28 24.85 -3.70
N LEU A 332 -12.13 24.04 -4.75
CA LEU A 332 -11.05 23.05 -4.89
C LEU A 332 -9.65 23.68 -4.88
N MET A 333 -9.53 24.97 -5.20
CA MET A 333 -8.26 25.71 -5.12
C MET A 333 -7.78 25.82 -3.67
N ILE A 334 -8.70 26.10 -2.73
CA ILE A 334 -8.39 26.17 -1.29
C ILE A 334 -7.91 24.79 -0.82
N LEU A 335 -8.59 23.72 -1.23
CA LEU A 335 -8.16 22.35 -0.92
C LEU A 335 -6.77 22.03 -1.51
N GLY A 336 -6.47 22.53 -2.71
CA GLY A 336 -5.13 22.42 -3.30
C GLY A 336 -4.07 23.12 -2.46
N TRP A 337 -4.32 24.35 -2.02
CA TRP A 337 -3.39 25.09 -1.16
C TRP A 337 -3.21 24.46 0.21
N THR A 338 -4.27 23.95 0.84
CA THR A 338 -4.15 23.22 2.11
C THR A 338 -3.30 21.96 1.94
N ALA A 339 -3.46 21.22 0.85
CA ALA A 339 -2.61 20.08 0.54
C ALA A 339 -1.13 20.46 0.36
N ILE A 340 -0.84 21.59 -0.30
CA ILE A 340 0.54 22.12 -0.43
C ILE A 340 1.13 22.48 0.95
N VAL A 341 0.36 23.13 1.81
CA VAL A 341 0.81 23.47 3.18
C VAL A 341 1.12 22.19 3.98
N VAL A 342 0.26 21.18 3.90
CA VAL A 342 0.49 19.90 4.57
C VAL A 342 1.67 19.15 3.94
N ALA A 343 1.88 19.24 2.63
CA ALA A 343 3.06 18.69 1.97
C ALA A 343 4.35 19.39 2.43
N ALA A 344 4.32 20.71 2.60
CA ALA A 344 5.44 21.46 3.15
C ALA A 344 5.73 21.06 4.61
N LEU A 345 4.70 20.77 5.42
CA LEU A 345 4.87 20.20 6.76
C LEU A 345 5.57 18.83 6.71
N HIS A 346 5.18 17.95 5.78
CA HIS A 346 5.87 16.67 5.58
C HIS A 346 7.34 16.86 5.21
N ALA A 347 7.64 17.81 4.30
CA ALA A 347 9.00 18.14 3.92
C ALA A 347 9.82 18.71 5.09
N ALA A 348 9.22 19.58 5.91
CA ALA A 348 9.86 20.15 7.09
C ALA A 348 10.16 19.08 8.15
N LEU A 349 9.22 18.15 8.39
CA LEU A 349 9.44 17.03 9.29
C LEU A 349 10.50 16.06 8.75
N ALA A 350 10.52 15.81 7.44
CA ALA A 350 11.57 15.01 6.81
C ALA A 350 12.94 15.69 6.95
N TRP A 351 13.02 17.01 6.77
CA TRP A 351 14.23 17.78 6.98
C TRP A 351 14.71 17.73 8.43
N TRP A 352 13.78 17.87 9.39
CA TRP A 352 14.08 17.74 10.81
C TRP A 352 14.62 16.36 11.17
N LEU A 353 13.98 15.28 10.67
CA LEU A 353 14.47 13.91 10.85
C LEU A 353 15.85 13.72 10.22
N ALA A 354 16.08 14.32 9.04
CA ALA A 354 17.34 14.27 8.34
C ALA A 354 18.49 14.98 9.08
N GLY A 355 18.17 15.89 10.01
CA GLY A 355 19.13 16.60 10.87
C GLY A 355 19.60 15.80 12.09
N ARG A 356 19.04 14.62 12.38
CA ARG A 356 19.38 13.81 13.57
C ARG A 356 20.70 13.03 13.46
N GLU A 357 21.47 13.22 12.39
CA GLU A 357 22.78 12.57 12.12
C GLU A 357 22.79 11.03 12.20
N ILE A 358 21.63 10.37 12.05
CA ILE A 358 21.53 8.90 11.98
C ILE A 358 21.89 8.44 10.56
N PRO A 359 22.78 7.44 10.38
CA PRO A 359 23.18 6.95 9.06
C PRO A 359 21.97 6.44 8.26
N GLY A 360 21.92 6.76 6.97
CA GLY A 360 20.80 6.43 6.08
C GLY A 360 19.49 7.20 6.35
N LYS A 361 19.44 7.99 7.43
CA LYS A 361 18.33 8.88 7.82
C LYS A 361 16.97 8.17 7.76
N PRO A 362 16.75 7.14 8.61
CA PRO A 362 15.58 6.28 8.56
C PRO A 362 14.28 7.08 8.69
N GLY A 363 13.24 6.64 7.96
CA GLY A 363 11.92 7.25 7.98
C GLY A 363 11.76 8.58 7.23
N THR A 364 12.84 9.25 6.81
CA THR A 364 12.75 10.47 5.96
C THR A 364 11.97 10.22 4.67
N ASN A 365 12.19 9.06 4.04
CA ASN A 365 11.47 8.67 2.84
C ASN A 365 9.95 8.52 3.05
N ALA A 366 9.50 8.05 4.22
CA ALA A 366 8.08 7.88 4.51
C ALA A 366 7.33 9.23 4.43
N LEU A 367 7.93 10.27 5.03
CA LEU A 367 7.39 11.62 5.01
C LEU A 367 7.53 12.28 3.64
N VAL A 368 8.68 12.11 2.97
CA VAL A 368 8.88 12.63 1.61
C VAL A 368 7.85 12.03 0.64
N ALA A 369 7.57 10.74 0.72
CA ALA A 369 6.57 10.08 -0.12
C ALA A 369 5.17 10.63 0.14
N GLY A 370 4.76 10.79 1.41
CA GLY A 370 3.48 11.42 1.77
C GLY A 370 3.37 12.86 1.25
N GLY A 371 4.42 13.67 1.41
CA GLY A 371 4.48 15.02 0.88
C GLY A 371 4.45 15.08 -0.65
N ALA A 372 5.18 14.20 -1.32
CA ALA A 372 5.20 14.11 -2.79
C ALA A 372 3.82 13.76 -3.36
N VAL A 373 3.08 12.84 -2.72
CA VAL A 373 1.71 12.52 -3.12
C VAL A 373 0.76 13.70 -2.91
N LEU A 374 0.87 14.42 -1.79
CA LEU A 374 0.06 15.62 -1.56
C LEU A 374 0.36 16.73 -2.57
N LEU A 375 1.63 16.92 -2.96
CA LEU A 375 1.99 17.84 -4.05
C LEU A 375 1.39 17.38 -5.38
N LEU A 376 1.52 16.09 -5.71
CA LEU A 376 1.00 15.51 -6.95
C LEU A 376 -0.51 15.73 -7.09
N LEU A 377 -1.26 15.56 -6.00
CA LEU A 377 -2.71 15.69 -5.97
C LEU A 377 -3.19 17.15 -5.80
N GLY A 378 -2.51 17.92 -4.95
CA GLY A 378 -2.91 19.27 -4.54
C GLY A 378 -2.49 20.37 -5.51
N LEU A 379 -1.29 20.28 -6.08
CA LEU A 379 -0.72 21.35 -6.91
C LEU A 379 -1.55 21.66 -8.19
N PRO A 380 -2.07 20.66 -8.94
CA PRO A 380 -2.97 20.91 -10.06
C PRO A 380 -4.24 21.66 -9.65
N LYS A 381 -4.76 21.40 -8.44
CA LYS A 381 -5.98 22.05 -7.92
C LYS A 381 -5.69 23.47 -7.43
N ALA A 382 -4.55 23.68 -6.77
CA ALA A 382 -4.12 24.98 -6.26
C ALA A 382 -3.88 26.00 -7.38
N LEU A 383 -3.36 25.55 -8.53
CA LEU A 383 -3.10 26.41 -9.68
C LEU A 383 -4.31 26.59 -10.60
N GLY A 384 -5.39 25.82 -10.40
CA GLY A 384 -6.57 25.80 -11.27
C GLY A 384 -6.33 25.22 -12.66
N GLN A 385 -5.08 25.10 -13.09
CA GLN A 385 -4.68 24.51 -14.37
C GLN A 385 -3.62 23.42 -14.16
N PRO A 386 -3.90 22.16 -14.54
CA PRO A 386 -3.01 21.04 -14.26
C PRO A 386 -1.68 21.13 -15.01
N LEU A 387 -1.65 21.76 -16.18
CA LEU A 387 -0.46 21.88 -17.02
C LEU A 387 0.67 22.68 -16.35
N PHE A 388 0.35 23.73 -15.61
CA PHE A 388 1.35 24.52 -14.89
C PHE A 388 1.91 23.80 -13.66
N ALA A 389 1.20 22.81 -13.13
CA ALA A 389 1.70 22.00 -12.02
C ALA A 389 2.82 21.04 -12.46
N LEU A 390 2.82 20.59 -13.73
CA LEU A 390 3.74 19.54 -14.20
C LEU A 390 5.23 19.95 -14.14
N PRO A 391 5.63 21.15 -14.62
CA PRO A 391 7.02 21.58 -14.48
C PRO A 391 7.46 21.73 -13.02
N LEU A 392 6.55 22.18 -12.14
CA LEU A 392 6.83 22.31 -10.71
C LEU A 392 6.99 20.94 -10.03
N LEU A 393 6.19 19.95 -10.41
CA LEU A 393 6.33 18.56 -9.92
C LEU A 393 7.64 17.94 -10.41
N ALA A 394 8.02 18.17 -11.66
CA ALA A 394 9.31 17.73 -12.19
C ALA A 394 10.49 18.41 -11.48
N ALA A 395 10.38 19.72 -11.21
CA ALA A 395 11.38 20.46 -10.43
C ALA A 395 11.47 19.93 -8.99
N ALA A 396 10.34 19.63 -8.35
CA ALA A 396 10.30 19.01 -7.04
C ALA A 396 10.94 17.62 -7.06
N ALA A 397 10.67 16.80 -8.08
CA ALA A 397 11.32 15.50 -8.26
C ALA A 397 12.84 15.65 -8.39
N LEU A 398 13.34 16.56 -9.21
CA LEU A 398 14.77 16.86 -9.29
C LEU A 398 15.33 17.34 -7.93
N GLY A 399 14.59 18.20 -7.23
CA GLY A 399 14.94 18.66 -5.88
C GLY A 399 15.10 17.50 -4.89
N LEU A 400 14.19 16.53 -4.91
CA LEU A 400 14.28 15.31 -4.11
C LEU A 400 15.49 14.45 -4.48
N ALA A 401 15.85 14.37 -5.76
CA ALA A 401 17.05 13.68 -6.18
C ALA A 401 18.30 14.36 -5.60
N LEU A 402 18.39 15.69 -5.69
CA LEU A 402 19.48 16.47 -5.12
C LEU A 402 19.59 16.28 -3.60
N THR A 403 18.48 16.34 -2.87
CA THR A 403 18.47 16.12 -1.42
C THR A 403 18.82 14.69 -1.06
N SER A 404 18.42 13.70 -1.87
CA SER A 404 18.74 12.28 -1.63
C SER A 404 20.24 12.01 -1.48
N ARG A 405 21.09 12.74 -2.22
CA ARG A 405 22.56 12.67 -2.09
C ARG A 405 23.03 13.23 -0.77
N THR A 406 22.58 14.43 -0.41
CA THR A 406 22.95 15.07 0.88
C THR A 406 22.47 14.25 2.08
N TRP A 407 21.40 13.49 1.90
CA TRP A 407 20.80 12.67 2.94
C TRP A 407 21.28 11.22 2.91
N SER A 408 22.06 10.82 1.90
CA SER A 408 22.45 9.43 1.66
C SER A 408 21.26 8.47 1.74
N SER A 409 20.09 8.88 1.25
CA SER A 409 18.83 8.12 1.35
C SER A 409 18.39 7.60 -0.01
N GLY A 410 18.55 6.29 -0.23
CA GLY A 410 18.07 5.63 -1.45
C GLY A 410 16.54 5.68 -1.60
N GLY A 411 15.80 5.65 -0.49
CA GLY A 411 14.34 5.76 -0.53
C GLY A 411 13.88 7.09 -1.14
N VAL A 412 14.47 8.21 -0.71
CA VAL A 412 14.14 9.55 -1.23
C VAL A 412 14.45 9.64 -2.73
N ARG A 413 15.56 9.03 -3.17
CA ARG A 413 15.89 8.92 -4.60
C ARG A 413 14.85 8.13 -5.37
N PHE A 414 14.39 7.00 -4.85
CA PHE A 414 13.31 6.24 -5.48
C PHE A 414 12.01 7.05 -5.59
N THR A 415 11.63 7.76 -4.53
CA THR A 415 10.47 8.67 -4.54
C THR A 415 10.62 9.78 -5.59
N SER A 416 11.84 10.30 -5.80
CA SER A 416 12.12 11.27 -6.86
C SER A 416 11.82 10.70 -8.26
N TYR A 417 12.14 9.43 -8.50
CA TYR A 417 11.86 8.77 -9.77
C TYR A 417 10.38 8.58 -9.98
N LEU A 418 9.68 8.10 -8.94
CA LEU A 418 8.23 7.91 -8.99
C LEU A 418 7.49 9.23 -9.23
N LEU A 419 7.90 10.33 -8.58
CA LEU A 419 7.28 11.63 -8.77
C LEU A 419 7.48 12.15 -10.20
N GLN A 420 8.68 11.98 -10.78
CA GLN A 420 8.95 12.36 -12.17
C GLN A 420 8.09 11.56 -13.16
N VAL A 421 8.03 10.23 -12.98
CA VAL A 421 7.23 9.34 -13.83
C VAL A 421 5.74 9.65 -13.69
N ALA A 422 5.25 9.90 -12.47
CA ALA A 422 3.87 10.28 -12.22
C ALA A 422 3.51 11.61 -12.90
N ALA A 423 4.38 12.62 -12.82
CA ALA A 423 4.19 13.87 -13.55
C ALA A 423 4.11 13.64 -15.07
N THR A 424 4.92 12.73 -15.62
CA THR A 424 4.86 12.40 -17.06
C THR A 424 3.59 11.63 -17.41
N GLY A 425 3.14 10.74 -16.54
CA GLY A 425 1.85 10.07 -16.66
C GLY A 425 0.69 11.06 -16.70
N ILE A 426 0.68 12.07 -15.84
CA ILE A 426 -0.37 13.11 -15.84
C ILE A 426 -0.35 13.93 -17.14
N LEU A 427 0.83 14.32 -17.64
CA LEU A 427 0.96 14.98 -18.95
C LEU A 427 0.33 14.11 -20.05
N ALA A 428 0.69 12.82 -20.08
CA ALA A 428 0.20 11.89 -21.07
C ALA A 428 -1.33 11.74 -21.02
N LEU A 429 -1.88 11.53 -19.83
CA LEU A 429 -3.34 11.41 -19.62
C LEU A 429 -4.06 12.69 -20.06
N PHE A 430 -3.55 13.86 -19.68
CA PHE A 430 -4.15 15.13 -20.06
C PHE A 430 -4.23 15.29 -21.60
N VAL A 431 -3.11 15.07 -22.29
CA VAL A 431 -3.02 15.22 -23.75
C VAL A 431 -3.80 14.13 -24.50
N LEU A 432 -3.95 12.93 -23.92
CA LEU A 432 -4.72 11.84 -24.52
C LEU A 432 -6.23 11.97 -24.30
N SER A 433 -6.66 12.59 -23.20
CA SER A 433 -8.09 12.78 -22.88
C SER A 433 -8.74 13.99 -23.54
N GLY A 434 -7.94 15.02 -23.90
CA GLY A 434 -8.45 16.29 -24.42
C GLY A 434 -8.44 16.37 -25.95
N PRO A 435 -9.27 17.24 -26.54
CA PRO A 435 -9.15 17.56 -27.96
C PRO A 435 -7.78 18.21 -28.23
N PRO A 436 -7.13 17.89 -29.37
CA PRO A 436 -5.74 18.28 -29.65
C PRO A 436 -5.50 19.79 -29.71
N ASP A 437 -6.56 20.60 -29.94
CA ASP A 437 -6.51 22.06 -29.96
C ASP A 437 -6.50 22.73 -28.57
N SER A 438 -6.98 22.04 -27.54
CA SER A 438 -7.20 22.66 -26.23
C SER A 438 -5.88 22.91 -25.50
N ASN A 439 -5.64 24.17 -25.10
CA ASN A 439 -4.46 24.59 -24.33
C ASN A 439 -3.11 24.24 -24.99
N LEU A 440 -3.04 24.23 -26.32
CA LEU A 440 -1.87 23.78 -27.08
C LEU A 440 -0.54 24.43 -26.62
N PHE A 441 -0.53 25.75 -26.44
CA PHE A 441 0.66 26.46 -25.96
C PHE A 441 1.09 26.01 -24.56
N ALA A 442 0.14 25.82 -23.64
CA ALA A 442 0.44 25.36 -22.29
C ALA A 442 0.96 23.91 -22.30
N VAL A 443 0.46 23.05 -23.19
CA VAL A 443 0.99 21.69 -23.39
C VAL A 443 2.43 21.74 -23.90
N ILE A 444 2.71 22.56 -24.90
CA ILE A 444 4.07 22.73 -25.47
C ILE A 444 5.04 23.17 -24.37
N VAL A 445 4.70 24.22 -23.61
CA VAL A 445 5.57 24.75 -22.54
C VAL A 445 5.76 23.70 -21.44
N ALA A 446 4.68 23.07 -20.97
CA ALA A 446 4.77 22.05 -19.92
C ALA A 446 5.61 20.84 -20.36
N ALA A 447 5.37 20.32 -21.57
CA ALA A 447 6.10 19.20 -22.14
C ALA A 447 7.59 19.52 -22.35
N ALA A 448 7.91 20.73 -22.85
CA ALA A 448 9.29 21.18 -23.03
C ALA A 448 10.05 21.29 -21.70
N MET A 449 9.47 21.98 -20.72
CA MET A 449 10.09 22.13 -19.40
C MET A 449 10.27 20.77 -18.73
N GLN A 450 9.27 19.90 -18.81
CA GLN A 450 9.32 18.59 -18.19
C GLN A 450 10.35 17.67 -18.86
N ALA A 451 10.45 17.70 -20.19
CA ALA A 451 11.49 16.97 -20.92
C ALA A 451 12.89 17.47 -20.53
N ALA A 452 13.09 18.80 -20.47
CA ALA A 452 14.37 19.39 -20.08
C ALA A 452 14.77 18.99 -18.65
N ILE A 453 13.84 19.12 -17.68
CA ILE A 453 14.08 18.75 -16.28
C ILE A 453 14.36 17.26 -16.16
N ALA A 454 13.60 16.39 -16.84
CA ALA A 454 13.82 14.95 -16.83
C ALA A 454 15.19 14.55 -17.40
N ILE A 455 15.67 15.22 -18.45
CA ILE A 455 17.03 15.02 -18.99
C ILE A 455 18.09 15.42 -17.97
N VAL A 456 17.93 16.59 -17.34
CA VAL A 456 18.86 17.06 -16.29
C VAL A 456 18.86 16.08 -15.12
N HIS A 457 17.69 15.62 -14.70
CA HIS A 457 17.52 14.62 -13.64
C HIS A 457 18.22 13.31 -13.99
N TYR A 458 17.99 12.75 -15.18
CA TYR A 458 18.68 11.54 -15.64
C TYR A 458 20.21 11.70 -15.66
N ARG A 459 20.72 12.80 -16.23
CA ARG A 459 22.17 13.08 -16.29
C ARG A 459 22.78 13.23 -14.91
N TRP A 460 22.06 13.86 -14.00
CA TRP A 460 22.48 13.98 -12.61
C TRP A 460 22.55 12.61 -11.93
N CYS A 461 21.56 11.74 -12.11
CA CYS A 461 21.58 10.38 -11.56
C CYS A 461 22.75 9.54 -12.11
N ARG A 462 23.12 9.71 -13.37
CA ARG A 462 24.26 9.00 -13.97
C ARG A 462 25.64 9.50 -13.51
N THR A 463 25.73 10.74 -13.03
CA THR A 463 26.95 11.29 -12.43
C THR A 463 27.04 11.06 -10.92
N ASN A 464 25.93 10.67 -10.28
CA ASN A 464 25.83 10.49 -8.84
C ASN A 464 25.27 9.11 -8.53
N ALA A 465 26.11 8.16 -8.13
CA ALA A 465 25.66 6.82 -7.76
C ALA A 465 24.69 6.85 -6.55
N PRO A 466 23.69 5.95 -6.48
CA PRO A 466 22.84 5.83 -5.30
C PRO A 466 23.64 5.32 -4.09
N PRO A 467 23.17 5.58 -2.86
CA PRO A 467 23.80 5.04 -1.65
C PRO A 467 23.81 3.49 -1.68
N ALA A 468 25.00 2.90 -1.52
CA ALA A 468 25.21 1.45 -1.61
C ALA A 468 24.45 0.66 -0.53
N ASP A 469 24.29 1.25 0.65
CA ASP A 469 23.63 0.62 1.81
C ASP A 469 22.10 0.71 1.79
N SER A 470 21.51 1.21 0.70
CA SER A 470 20.05 1.32 0.61
C SER A 470 19.38 -0.03 0.35
N GLU A 471 18.23 -0.29 0.97
CA GLU A 471 17.52 -1.56 0.76
C GLU A 471 17.14 -1.77 -0.73
N PHE A 472 16.61 -0.74 -1.39
CA PHE A 472 16.19 -0.82 -2.79
C PHE A 472 17.39 -0.95 -3.76
N PHE A 473 18.36 -0.02 -3.73
CA PHE A 473 19.47 -0.07 -4.68
C PHE A 473 20.55 -1.09 -4.29
N GLY A 474 20.61 -1.55 -3.04
CA GLY A 474 21.52 -2.63 -2.64
C GLY A 474 21.02 -4.03 -3.05
N HIS A 475 19.71 -4.25 -3.07
CA HIS A 475 19.13 -5.59 -3.29
C HIS A 475 18.40 -5.71 -4.63
N ILE A 476 17.55 -4.73 -4.97
CA ILE A 476 16.65 -4.81 -6.12
C ILE A 476 17.29 -4.19 -7.36
N ASP A 477 17.84 -2.97 -7.23
CA ASP A 477 18.38 -2.20 -8.35
C ASP A 477 19.84 -1.79 -8.17
N ARG A 478 20.73 -2.79 -8.14
CA ARG A 478 22.18 -2.61 -7.93
C ARG A 478 22.89 -1.70 -8.92
N ARG A 479 22.34 -1.53 -10.12
CA ARG A 479 22.94 -0.76 -11.20
C ARG A 479 22.22 0.57 -11.46
N ASP A 480 21.24 0.94 -10.62
CA ASP A 480 20.38 2.11 -10.84
C ASP A 480 19.77 2.09 -12.26
N LEU A 481 19.28 0.93 -12.68
CA LEU A 481 18.54 0.77 -13.93
C LEU A 481 17.23 1.55 -13.89
N GLY A 482 16.68 1.79 -12.69
CA GLY A 482 15.52 2.63 -12.44
C GLY A 482 15.68 4.07 -12.94
N ALA A 483 16.91 4.61 -12.99
CA ALA A 483 17.15 5.90 -13.62
C ALA A 483 16.79 5.93 -15.12
N ALA A 484 16.75 4.79 -15.82
CA ALA A 484 16.26 4.72 -17.20
C ALA A 484 14.78 5.17 -17.32
N ALA A 485 13.99 5.04 -16.25
CA ALA A 485 12.62 5.56 -16.21
C ALA A 485 12.58 7.09 -16.33
N LEU A 486 13.61 7.81 -15.85
CA LEU A 486 13.72 9.26 -16.02
C LEU A 486 13.98 9.64 -17.48
N LEU A 487 14.80 8.85 -18.18
CA LEU A 487 15.04 9.06 -19.61
C LEU A 487 13.79 8.73 -20.42
N MET A 488 13.07 7.66 -20.08
CA MET A 488 11.75 7.38 -20.68
C MET A 488 10.76 8.52 -20.40
N ALA A 489 10.73 9.06 -19.19
CA ALA A 489 9.91 10.22 -18.85
C ALA A 489 10.27 11.44 -19.73
N ALA A 490 11.55 11.69 -19.97
CA ALA A 490 12.02 12.73 -20.87
C ALA A 490 11.58 12.51 -22.31
N LEU A 491 11.71 11.28 -22.83
CA LEU A 491 11.32 10.92 -24.19
C LEU A 491 9.82 11.04 -24.41
N VAL A 492 9.01 10.61 -23.45
CA VAL A 492 7.55 10.74 -23.51
C VAL A 492 7.14 12.21 -23.49
N SER A 493 7.71 13.02 -22.59
CA SER A 493 7.46 14.47 -22.59
C SER A 493 7.93 15.14 -23.90
N GLY A 494 9.10 14.76 -24.42
CA GLY A 494 9.62 15.24 -25.70
C GLY A 494 8.75 14.83 -26.90
N PHE A 495 8.18 13.63 -26.88
CA PHE A 495 7.20 13.19 -27.87
C PHE A 495 5.96 14.08 -27.85
N PHE A 496 5.39 14.39 -26.68
CA PHE A 496 4.23 15.28 -26.59
C PHE A 496 4.55 16.72 -27.03
N LEU A 497 5.75 17.21 -26.74
CA LEU A 497 6.24 18.50 -27.27
C LEU A 497 6.23 18.50 -28.81
N LEU A 498 6.90 17.54 -29.43
CA LEU A 498 7.01 17.44 -30.89
C LEU A 498 5.65 17.20 -31.54
N ARG A 499 4.82 16.33 -30.94
CA ARG A 499 3.45 16.07 -31.37
C ARG A 499 2.63 17.35 -31.41
N SER A 500 2.64 18.15 -30.35
CA SER A 500 1.91 19.42 -30.30
C SER A 500 2.47 20.46 -31.29
N GLY A 501 3.79 20.51 -31.48
CA GLY A 501 4.41 21.40 -32.47
C GLY A 501 4.08 21.02 -33.92
N VAL A 502 4.05 19.72 -34.24
CA VAL A 502 3.62 19.24 -35.56
C VAL A 502 2.14 19.54 -35.80
N TYR A 503 1.29 19.34 -34.79
CA TYR A 503 -0.12 19.70 -34.89
C TYR A 503 -0.31 21.18 -35.24
N LEU A 504 0.44 22.08 -34.58
CA LEU A 504 0.42 23.52 -34.89
C LEU A 504 0.86 23.79 -36.34
N SER A 505 1.88 23.09 -36.82
CA SER A 505 2.44 23.26 -38.17
C SER A 505 1.48 22.76 -39.25
N LEU A 506 0.81 21.62 -39.01
CA LEU A 506 -0.13 21.02 -39.96
C LEU A 506 -1.44 21.80 -40.07
N ARG A 507 -1.81 22.58 -39.05
CA ARG A 507 -3.04 23.38 -39.04
C ARG A 507 -3.11 24.41 -40.19
N GLY A 508 -1.95 24.84 -40.69
CA GLY A 508 -1.85 25.75 -41.83
C GLY A 508 -1.60 25.07 -43.18
N ALA A 509 -1.50 23.74 -43.22
CA ALA A 509 -1.17 22.99 -44.43
C ALA A 509 -2.43 22.48 -45.16
N PRO A 510 -2.45 22.45 -46.50
CA PRO A 510 -3.54 21.86 -47.26
C PRO A 510 -3.55 20.33 -47.12
N GLY A 511 -4.72 19.74 -46.88
CA GLY A 511 -4.92 18.28 -46.85
C GLY A 511 -5.70 17.77 -45.65
N ASP A 512 -5.77 16.45 -45.51
CA ASP A 512 -6.41 15.78 -44.37
C ASP A 512 -5.49 15.89 -43.13
N LEU A 513 -5.83 16.84 -42.26
CA LEU A 513 -5.14 17.11 -41.01
C LEU A 513 -5.10 15.86 -40.10
N ALA A 514 -6.20 15.11 -40.01
CA ALA A 514 -6.29 13.97 -39.10
C ALA A 514 -5.38 12.83 -39.54
N ASN A 515 -5.38 12.53 -40.84
CA ASN A 515 -4.54 11.50 -41.43
C ASN A 515 -3.04 11.87 -41.34
N SER A 516 -2.70 13.10 -41.73
CA SER A 516 -1.32 13.61 -41.66
C SER A 516 -0.79 13.67 -40.23
N PHE A 517 -1.63 14.08 -39.27
CA PHE A 517 -1.26 14.14 -37.86
C PHE A 517 -1.04 12.76 -37.26
N ARG A 518 -1.84 11.74 -37.63
CA ARG A 518 -1.65 10.35 -37.17
C ARG A 518 -0.29 9.81 -37.60
N CYS A 519 0.00 9.85 -38.90
CA CYS A 519 1.28 9.36 -39.44
C CYS A 519 2.49 10.13 -38.89
N SER A 520 2.34 11.44 -38.65
CA SER A 520 3.43 12.26 -38.10
C SER A 520 3.89 11.79 -36.71
N GLN A 521 3.00 11.22 -35.90
CA GLN A 521 3.37 10.69 -34.58
C GLN A 521 4.30 9.50 -34.70
N SER A 522 4.07 8.61 -35.67
CA SER A 522 4.94 7.46 -35.94
C SER A 522 6.29 7.90 -36.49
N ILE A 523 6.31 8.90 -37.37
CA ILE A 523 7.55 9.49 -37.89
C ILE A 523 8.39 10.06 -36.73
N ILE A 524 7.79 10.80 -35.80
CA ILE A 524 8.49 11.33 -34.61
C ILE A 524 9.12 10.19 -33.80
N ILE A 525 8.39 9.10 -33.55
CA ILE A 525 8.88 7.96 -32.77
C ILE A 525 10.09 7.30 -33.46
N ASN A 526 9.98 7.04 -34.77
CA ASN A 526 11.05 6.40 -35.54
C ASN A 526 12.30 7.28 -35.63
N LEU A 527 12.15 8.59 -35.83
CA LEU A 527 13.27 9.53 -35.82
C LEU A 527 13.93 9.63 -34.43
N ALA A 528 13.15 9.58 -33.35
CA ALA A 528 13.69 9.54 -32.00
C ALA A 528 14.51 8.27 -31.74
N ALA A 529 14.05 7.11 -32.23
CA ALA A 529 14.81 5.86 -32.13
C ALA A 529 16.15 5.93 -32.87
N ILE A 530 16.16 6.45 -34.10
CA ILE A 530 17.39 6.71 -34.86
C ILE A 530 18.36 7.60 -34.05
N GLY A 531 17.85 8.72 -33.53
CA GLY A 531 18.65 9.66 -32.73
C GLY A 531 19.24 9.01 -31.47
N LEU A 532 18.45 8.21 -30.75
CA LEU A 532 18.91 7.46 -29.58
C LEU A 532 19.97 6.42 -29.93
N MET A 533 19.80 5.67 -31.02
CA MET A 533 20.78 4.67 -31.46
C MET A 533 22.11 5.30 -31.86
N LEU A 534 22.06 6.44 -32.56
CA LEU A 534 23.27 7.21 -32.90
C LEU A 534 23.97 7.73 -31.64
N LEU A 535 23.23 8.32 -30.71
CA LEU A 535 23.78 8.75 -29.42
C LEU A 535 24.35 7.59 -28.61
N ALA A 536 23.69 6.43 -28.62
CA ALA A 536 24.17 5.24 -27.95
C ALA A 536 25.54 4.82 -28.50
N LEU A 537 25.71 4.81 -29.83
CA LEU A 537 26.97 4.44 -30.47
C LEU A 537 28.08 5.46 -30.16
N ILE A 538 27.78 6.76 -30.23
CA ILE A 538 28.75 7.83 -29.94
C ILE A 538 29.20 7.76 -28.48
N GLN A 539 28.27 7.59 -27.54
CA GLN A 539 28.56 7.56 -26.10
C GLN A 539 28.96 6.18 -25.58
N ARG A 540 28.91 5.15 -26.43
CA ARG A 540 29.11 3.74 -26.06
C ARG A 540 28.27 3.30 -24.85
N ASN A 541 27.06 3.83 -24.74
CA ASN A 541 26.16 3.52 -23.63
C ASN A 541 25.15 2.41 -23.99
N LYS A 542 25.28 1.26 -23.30
CA LYS A 542 24.40 0.09 -23.49
C LYS A 542 22.94 0.39 -23.11
N GLU A 543 22.69 1.29 -22.17
CA GLU A 543 21.34 1.66 -21.76
C GLU A 543 20.60 2.43 -22.86
N LEU A 544 21.26 3.42 -23.47
CA LEU A 544 20.70 4.19 -24.59
C LEU A 544 20.38 3.28 -25.77
N ARG A 545 21.25 2.28 -26.04
CA ARG A 545 21.02 1.27 -27.07
C ARG A 545 19.77 0.44 -26.77
N ASN A 546 19.62 -0.06 -25.55
CA ASN A 546 18.46 -0.86 -25.16
C ASN A 546 17.16 -0.04 -25.22
N LEU A 547 17.22 1.24 -24.86
CA LEU A 547 16.08 2.16 -24.98
C LEU A 547 15.75 2.48 -26.44
N ALA A 548 16.73 2.65 -27.32
CA ALA A 548 16.51 2.85 -28.76
C ALA A 548 15.73 1.66 -29.35
N ILE A 549 16.18 0.42 -29.06
CA ILE A 549 15.49 -0.80 -29.48
C ILE A 549 14.05 -0.84 -28.98
N LEU A 550 13.81 -0.49 -27.71
CA LEU A 550 12.47 -0.43 -27.13
C LEU A 550 11.58 0.59 -27.87
N VAL A 551 12.10 1.78 -28.17
CA VAL A 551 11.38 2.83 -28.92
C VAL A 551 11.07 2.38 -30.34
N THR A 552 11.98 1.65 -31.00
CA THR A 552 11.74 1.05 -32.33
C THR A 552 10.64 0.01 -32.31
N VAL A 553 10.57 -0.84 -31.27
CA VAL A 553 9.45 -1.78 -31.11
C VAL A 553 8.12 -1.05 -30.96
N VAL A 554 8.07 0.03 -30.18
CA VAL A 554 6.87 0.89 -30.06
C VAL A 554 6.51 1.52 -31.42
N GLY A 555 7.50 1.99 -32.17
CA GLY A 555 7.34 2.50 -33.53
C GLY A 555 6.76 1.45 -34.48
N ALA A 556 7.29 0.22 -34.46
CA ALA A 556 6.80 -0.90 -35.26
C ALA A 556 5.32 -1.20 -34.97
N ILE A 557 4.98 -1.37 -33.69
CA ILE A 557 3.60 -1.62 -33.25
C ILE A 557 2.69 -0.51 -33.78
N ARG A 558 3.12 0.74 -33.69
CA ARG A 558 2.29 1.86 -34.12
C ARG A 558 2.10 1.92 -35.64
N VAL A 559 3.17 1.77 -36.41
CA VAL A 559 3.10 1.78 -37.88
C VAL A 559 2.25 0.62 -38.41
N PHE A 560 2.51 -0.60 -37.95
CA PHE A 560 1.86 -1.80 -38.50
C PHE A 560 0.45 -2.03 -37.98
N LEU A 561 0.14 -1.69 -36.72
CA LEU A 561 -1.20 -1.93 -36.17
C LEU A 561 -2.13 -0.71 -36.29
N TYR A 562 -1.61 0.51 -36.24
CA TYR A 562 -2.46 1.72 -36.24
C TYR A 562 -2.44 2.43 -37.59
N ASP A 563 -1.27 2.70 -38.16
CA ASP A 563 -1.20 3.49 -39.39
C ASP A 563 -1.69 2.67 -40.60
N MET A 564 -1.22 1.43 -40.78
CA MET A 564 -1.62 0.60 -41.93
C MET A 564 -3.14 0.35 -42.01
N PHE A 565 -3.82 0.26 -40.88
CA PHE A 565 -5.26 0.00 -40.83
C PHE A 565 -6.10 1.29 -40.76
N GLY A 566 -5.50 2.42 -40.39
CA GLY A 566 -6.23 3.64 -40.05
C GLY A 566 -5.89 4.89 -40.89
N THR A 567 -4.97 4.78 -41.84
CA THR A 567 -4.48 5.91 -42.65
C THR A 567 -4.28 5.50 -44.12
N HIS A 568 -4.32 6.48 -45.03
CA HIS A 568 -4.19 6.25 -46.47
C HIS A 568 -3.37 7.33 -47.16
N GLY A 569 -2.89 7.04 -48.38
CA GLY A 569 -2.18 8.00 -49.22
C GLY A 569 -0.73 8.27 -48.79
N VAL A 570 -0.22 9.43 -49.18
CA VAL A 570 1.20 9.83 -48.97
C VAL A 570 1.64 9.78 -47.50
N PRO A 571 0.84 10.23 -46.50
CA PRO A 571 1.24 10.14 -45.09
C PRO A 571 1.56 8.71 -44.62
N LEU A 572 0.79 7.71 -45.08
CA LEU A 572 1.03 6.31 -44.76
C LEU A 572 2.38 5.83 -45.32
N VAL A 573 2.68 6.17 -46.58
CA VAL A 573 3.96 5.82 -47.21
C VAL A 573 5.13 6.40 -46.42
N LEU A 574 5.03 7.67 -46.00
CA LEU A 574 6.06 8.33 -45.19
C LEU A 574 6.23 7.66 -43.81
N SER A 575 5.13 7.23 -43.18
CA SER A 575 5.20 6.51 -41.91
C SER A 575 5.92 5.17 -42.04
N VAL A 576 5.53 4.33 -43.01
CA VAL A 576 6.16 3.02 -43.27
C VAL A 576 7.62 3.19 -43.68
N PHE A 577 7.92 4.16 -44.54
CA PHE A 577 9.28 4.48 -44.94
C PHE A 577 10.15 4.92 -43.75
N SER A 578 9.62 5.76 -42.85
CA SER A 578 10.37 6.20 -41.66
C SER A 578 10.74 5.02 -40.74
N PHE A 579 9.87 4.02 -40.62
CA PHE A 579 10.17 2.80 -39.88
C PHE A 579 11.25 1.96 -40.57
N GLY A 580 11.12 1.76 -41.89
CA GLY A 580 12.13 1.05 -42.68
C GLY A 580 13.52 1.69 -42.55
N LEU A 581 13.57 3.02 -42.57
CA LEU A 581 14.80 3.79 -42.34
C LEU A 581 15.35 3.56 -40.93
N ALA A 582 14.50 3.61 -39.89
CA ALA A 582 14.92 3.36 -38.51
C ALA A 582 15.51 1.95 -38.35
N ALA A 583 14.82 0.92 -38.85
CA ALA A 583 15.29 -0.46 -38.79
C ALA A 583 16.62 -0.67 -39.54
N ALA A 584 16.80 -0.04 -40.71
CA ALA A 584 18.03 -0.12 -41.47
C ALA A 584 19.21 0.53 -40.72
N VAL A 585 19.00 1.72 -40.15
CA VAL A 585 20.03 2.40 -39.35
C VAL A 585 20.39 1.58 -38.11
N GLU A 586 19.40 1.08 -37.37
CA GLU A 586 19.66 0.26 -36.19
C GLU A 586 20.45 -1.02 -36.51
N SER A 587 20.11 -1.71 -37.60
CA SER A 587 20.85 -2.91 -38.04
C SER A 587 22.33 -2.61 -38.29
N ILE A 588 22.63 -1.51 -39.01
CA ILE A 588 24.02 -1.08 -39.27
C ILE A 588 24.74 -0.73 -37.96
N MET A 589 24.09 0.01 -37.06
CA MET A 589 24.70 0.47 -35.82
C MET A 589 24.95 -0.70 -34.85
N LEU A 590 24.05 -1.66 -34.75
CA LEU A 590 24.23 -2.88 -33.96
C LEU A 590 25.35 -3.76 -34.51
N GLY A 591 25.45 -3.91 -35.84
CA GLY A 591 26.56 -4.61 -36.48
C GLY A 591 27.93 -3.98 -36.16
N ARG A 592 28.02 -2.65 -36.21
CA ARG A 592 29.23 -1.91 -35.80
C ARG A 592 29.58 -2.11 -34.33
N TRP A 593 28.57 -2.14 -33.47
CA TRP A 593 28.76 -2.37 -32.04
C TRP A 593 29.34 -3.75 -31.75
N GLN A 594 28.82 -4.79 -32.42
CA GLN A 594 29.28 -6.18 -32.24
C GLN A 594 30.73 -6.38 -32.71
N HIS A 595 31.09 -5.85 -33.88
CA HIS A 595 32.46 -5.94 -34.39
C HIS A 595 33.51 -5.34 -33.45
N GLN A 596 33.19 -4.22 -32.78
CA GLN A 596 34.12 -3.58 -31.86
C GLN A 596 34.32 -4.36 -30.56
N THR A 597 33.27 -5.01 -30.03
CA THR A 597 33.41 -5.86 -28.83
C THR A 597 34.28 -7.09 -29.05
N THR A 598 34.25 -7.66 -30.26
CA THR A 598 35.04 -8.86 -30.63
C THR A 598 36.53 -8.56 -30.76
N HIS A 599 36.90 -7.35 -31.17
CA HIS A 599 38.31 -6.94 -31.24
C HIS A 599 38.94 -6.65 -29.86
N THR A 600 38.18 -6.11 -28.90
CA THR A 600 38.69 -5.90 -27.54
C THR A 600 38.85 -7.19 -26.73
N GLY A 601 37.96 -8.17 -26.90
CA GLY A 601 38.06 -9.46 -26.18
C GLY A 601 39.20 -10.36 -26.65
N ARG A 602 39.75 -10.14 -27.85
CA ARG A 602 40.86 -10.92 -28.41
C ARG A 602 42.25 -10.40 -27.99
N ALA A 603 42.31 -9.19 -27.41
CA ALA A 603 43.56 -8.58 -26.93
C ALA A 603 43.88 -8.89 -25.46
N GLU A 604 42.93 -9.44 -24.69
CA GLU A 604 43.09 -9.77 -23.26
C GLU A 604 43.32 -11.27 -22.97
N GLN A 605 43.53 -12.12 -23.98
CA GLN A 605 44.10 -13.45 -23.74
C GLN A 605 45.63 -13.30 -23.56
N PRO A 606 46.19 -13.51 -22.36
CA PRO A 606 47.63 -13.46 -22.18
C PRO A 606 48.25 -14.64 -22.91
N ALA A 607 49.39 -14.39 -23.54
CA ALA A 607 50.26 -15.33 -24.24
C ALA A 607 50.86 -16.40 -23.30
N ALA A 608 50.02 -17.21 -22.65
CA ALA A 608 50.42 -18.25 -21.70
C ALA A 608 50.13 -19.68 -22.20
N GLN A 609 49.76 -19.86 -23.47
CA GLN A 609 49.35 -21.18 -23.99
C GLN A 609 50.00 -21.61 -25.32
N GLN A 610 51.11 -20.97 -25.73
CA GLN A 610 51.88 -21.41 -26.90
C GLN A 610 53.38 -21.62 -26.65
N ALA A 611 53.82 -21.63 -25.39
CA ALA A 611 55.19 -22.03 -25.04
C ALA A 611 55.15 -23.27 -24.13
N GLN A 612 54.90 -24.43 -24.73
CA GLN A 612 55.24 -25.75 -24.17
C GLN A 612 55.25 -26.75 -25.34
N GLU A 613 56.41 -26.82 -25.99
CA GLU A 613 56.86 -28.05 -26.66
C GLU A 613 56.86 -29.20 -25.64
N PRO A 614 56.46 -30.42 -26.04
CA PRO A 614 57.07 -31.61 -25.51
C PRO A 614 58.12 -32.13 -26.50
N GLU A 615 59.35 -32.16 -26.01
CA GLU A 615 60.32 -33.22 -26.29
C GLU A 615 59.64 -34.61 -26.22
N ASP A 616 60.26 -35.56 -26.91
CA ASP A 616 60.03 -37.02 -26.86
C ASP A 616 59.02 -37.61 -27.85
N ALA A 617 59.54 -38.10 -28.97
CA ALA A 617 59.47 -39.53 -29.33
C ALA A 617 60.23 -39.81 -30.64
N GLU A 618 61.29 -40.61 -30.59
CA GLU A 618 61.40 -41.85 -31.40
C GLU A 618 62.69 -42.61 -31.09
N ALA A 619 62.53 -43.69 -30.32
CA ALA A 619 63.30 -44.92 -30.47
C ALA A 619 62.31 -46.09 -30.40
N VAL A 620 62.15 -46.74 -31.56
CA VAL A 620 61.75 -48.13 -31.89
C VAL A 620 60.83 -48.15 -33.10
#